data_AF-A0A6M3XXA3-F1
#
_entry.id   AF-A0A6M3XXA3-F1
#
_cell.length_a   1.000
_cell.length_b   1.000
_cell.length_c   1.000
_cell.angle_alpha   90.00
_cell.angle_beta   90.00
_cell.angle_gamma   90.00
#
_symmetry.space_group_name_H-M   'P 1'
#
loop_
_entity.id
_entity.type
_entity.pdbx_description
1 polymer ?
#
loop_
_entity_poly.entity_id
_entity_poly.type
_entity_poly.pdbx_seq_one_letter_code
_entity_poly.pdbx_strand_id
1 'polypeptide(L)'
;MRKLKMARVYWQDAASYKKPEDIDWLKENATTVKFCSVGHVIKMGRKTLILAFEINDENHARDTEVIPRSDIERIEYLEVR
;
A
#
# COMPACT_ATOMS: atom_id res chain seq x y z
N MET A 1 2.23 24.75 -5.47
CA MET A 1 1.52 23.49 -5.12
C MET A 1 2.27 22.78 -4.00
N ARG A 2 1.59 22.07 -3.09
CA ARG A 2 2.27 21.25 -2.07
C ARG A 2 2.88 20.02 -2.75
N LYS A 3 4.15 19.72 -2.48
CA LYS A 3 4.79 18.47 -2.94
C LYS A 3 4.02 17.29 -2.36
N LEU A 4 3.72 16.29 -3.20
CA LEU A 4 3.10 15.04 -2.75
C LEU A 4 4.07 14.34 -1.79
N LYS A 5 3.54 13.78 -0.70
CA LYS A 5 4.37 13.09 0.30
C LYS A 5 4.80 11.74 -0.26
N MET A 6 6.08 11.42 -0.17
CA MET A 6 6.54 10.06 -0.39
C MET A 6 6.32 9.21 0.86
N ALA A 7 5.93 7.95 0.67
CA ALA A 7 5.78 6.99 1.73
C ALA A 7 6.33 5.63 1.33
N ARG A 8 6.91 4.92 2.31
CA ARG A 8 7.13 3.48 2.28
C ARG A 8 5.99 2.79 3.01
N VAL A 9 5.37 1.84 2.35
CA VAL A 9 4.19 1.12 2.83
C VAL A 9 4.53 -0.36 2.91
N TYR A 10 4.44 -0.90 4.12
CA TYR A 10 4.54 -2.33 4.38
C TYR A 10 3.13 -2.89 4.43
N TRP A 11 2.85 -3.87 3.58
CA TRP A 11 1.52 -4.45 3.46
C TRP A 11 1.60 -5.92 3.11
N GLN A 12 0.52 -6.63 3.36
CA GLN A 12 0.43 -8.07 3.18
C GLN A 12 -0.86 -8.37 2.42
N ASP A 13 -0.75 -9.00 1.25
CA ASP A 13 -1.93 -9.32 0.45
C ASP A 13 -2.79 -10.35 1.18
N ALA A 14 -3.97 -9.90 1.63
CA ALA A 14 -4.98 -10.73 2.26
C ALA A 14 -6.07 -11.17 1.27
N ALA A 15 -5.99 -10.76 0.00
CA ALA A 15 -7.05 -10.94 -1.00
C ALA A 15 -7.39 -12.40 -1.28
N SER A 16 -6.46 -13.33 -1.01
CA SER A 16 -6.69 -14.76 -1.19
C SER A 16 -7.59 -15.40 -0.12
N TYR A 17 -7.96 -14.69 0.96
CA TYR A 17 -8.36 -15.34 2.22
C TYR A 17 -9.55 -14.69 2.95
N LYS A 18 -10.62 -14.41 2.22
CA LYS A 18 -11.78 -13.62 2.70
C LYS A 18 -12.76 -14.35 3.62
N LYS A 19 -12.49 -15.60 4.00
CA LYS A 19 -13.39 -16.36 4.88
C LYS A 19 -12.83 -16.43 6.31
N PRO A 20 -13.64 -16.12 7.34
CA PRO A 20 -13.21 -16.20 8.74
C PRO A 20 -12.68 -17.58 9.16
N GLU A 21 -13.22 -18.65 8.57
CA GLU A 21 -12.86 -20.05 8.84
C GLU A 21 -11.43 -20.42 8.37
N ASP A 22 -10.89 -19.69 7.40
CA ASP A 22 -9.55 -19.97 6.87
C ASP A 22 -8.46 -19.20 7.65
N ILE A 23 -8.81 -18.15 8.40
CA ILE A 23 -7.85 -17.21 9.02
C ILE A 23 -6.85 -17.90 9.95
N ASP A 24 -7.29 -18.84 10.78
CA ASP A 24 -6.40 -19.48 11.75
C ASP A 24 -5.50 -20.54 11.11
N TRP A 25 -6.01 -21.31 10.15
CA TRP A 25 -5.17 -22.22 9.35
C TRP A 25 -4.13 -21.45 8.54
N LEU A 26 -4.48 -20.28 8.00
CA LEU A 26 -3.58 -19.45 7.20
C LEU A 26 -2.47 -18.79 8.01
N LYS A 27 -2.74 -18.34 9.24
CA LYS A 27 -1.67 -17.83 10.14
C LYS A 27 -0.57 -18.87 10.36
N GLU A 28 -0.95 -20.15 10.36
CA GLU A 28 -0.03 -21.26 10.58
C GLU A 28 0.58 -21.83 9.29
N ASN A 29 -0.12 -21.74 8.14
CA ASN A 29 0.22 -22.49 6.93
C ASN A 29 0.38 -21.65 5.65
N ALA A 30 -0.23 -20.46 5.55
CA ALA A 30 -0.01 -19.62 4.38
C ALA A 30 1.29 -18.85 4.53
N THR A 31 2.15 -18.98 3.52
CA THR A 31 3.28 -18.08 3.32
C THR A 31 2.71 -16.75 2.85
N THR A 32 2.17 -15.97 3.79
CA THR A 32 1.66 -14.64 3.49
C THR A 32 2.78 -13.80 2.91
N VAL A 33 2.62 -13.39 1.65
CA VAL A 33 3.62 -12.61 0.95
C VAL A 33 3.57 -11.19 1.49
N LYS A 34 4.68 -10.77 2.10
CA LYS A 34 4.86 -9.40 2.60
C LYS A 34 5.45 -8.55 1.49
N PHE A 35 4.86 -7.39 1.29
CA PHE A 35 5.26 -6.41 0.28
C PHE A 35 5.77 -5.13 0.94
N CYS A 36 6.63 -4.43 0.21
CA CYS A 36 7.16 -3.14 0.60
C CYS A 36 7.16 -2.21 -0.62
N SER A 37 6.23 -1.27 -0.64
CA SER A 37 6.03 -0.35 -1.76
C SER A 37 6.46 1.06 -1.37
N VAL A 38 7.24 1.72 -2.23
CA VAL A 38 7.71 3.10 -2.00
C VAL A 38 7.20 3.98 -3.12
N GLY A 39 6.35 4.95 -2.80
CA GLY A 39 5.77 5.83 -3.82
C GLY A 39 5.19 7.12 -3.24
N HIS A 40 4.70 7.97 -4.15
CA HIS A 40 4.00 9.19 -3.80
C HIS A 40 2.57 8.88 -3.36
N VAL A 41 2.17 9.39 -2.20
CA VAL A 41 0.81 9.25 -1.69
C VAL A 41 -0.11 10.18 -2.48
N ILE A 42 -0.88 9.61 -3.40
CA ILE A 42 -1.87 10.35 -4.19
C ILE A 42 -3.17 10.52 -3.40
N LYS A 43 -3.60 9.45 -2.72
CA LYS A 43 -4.86 9.44 -1.96
C LYS A 43 -4.76 8.51 -0.75
N MET A 44 -5.17 9.03 0.40
CA MET A 44 -5.33 8.26 1.64
C MET A 44 -6.81 8.24 2.02
N GLY A 45 -7.53 7.23 1.57
CA GLY A 45 -8.93 7.02 1.89
C GLY A 45 -9.14 6.20 3.16
N ARG A 46 -10.41 6.08 3.58
CA ARG A 46 -10.79 5.20 4.70
C ARG A 46 -10.56 3.72 4.39
N LYS A 47 -10.73 3.32 3.12
CA LYS A 47 -10.67 1.91 2.68
C LYS A 47 -9.40 1.57 1.91
N THR A 48 -8.74 2.54 1.31
CA THR A 48 -7.60 2.31 0.41
C THR A 48 -6.57 3.42 0.52
N LEU A 49 -5.33 3.06 0.21
CA LEU A 49 -4.22 3.96 -0.07
C LEU A 49 -3.87 3.81 -1.56
N ILE A 50 -3.62 4.93 -2.24
CA ILE A 50 -3.13 4.93 -3.62
C ILE A 50 -1.72 5.53 -3.62
N LEU A 51 -0.76 4.74 -4.08
CA LEU A 51 0.61 5.15 -4.36
C LEU A 51 0.79 5.37 -5.85
N ALA A 52 1.64 6.33 -6.23
CA ALA A 52 2.17 6.46 -7.58
C ALA A 52 3.70 6.32 -7.53
N PHE A 53 4.25 5.46 -8.37
CA PHE A 53 5.70 5.26 -8.46
C PHE A 53 6.36 6.31 -9.34
N GLU A 54 5.64 6.79 -10.36
CA GLU A 54 6.09 7.86 -11.25
C GLU A 54 5.08 9.02 -11.26
N ILE A 55 5.60 10.25 -11.25
CA ILE A 55 4.82 11.47 -11.44
C ILE A 55 5.51 12.28 -12.52
N ASN A 56 4.80 12.59 -13.60
CA ASN A 56 5.35 13.43 -14.67
C ASN A 56 5.30 14.92 -14.31
N ASP A 57 5.89 15.76 -15.16
CA ASP A 57 5.94 17.22 -14.96
C ASP A 57 4.55 17.89 -14.95
N GLU A 58 3.51 17.19 -15.41
CA GLU A 58 2.11 17.63 -15.38
C GLU A 58 1.37 17.19 -14.11
N ASN A 59 2.06 16.56 -13.14
CA ASN A 59 1.49 15.92 -11.94
C ASN A 59 0.51 14.76 -12.24
N HIS A 60 0.63 14.13 -13.39
CA HIS A 60 -0.07 12.89 -13.68
C HIS A 60 0.73 11.70 -13.13
N ALA A 61 0.06 10.92 -12.29
CA ALA A 61 0.58 9.66 -11.79
C ALA A 61 0.62 8.63 -12.92
N ARG A 62 1.78 8.00 -13.08
CA ARG A 62 1.95 6.77 -13.84
C ARG A 62 2.35 5.66 -12.88
N ASP A 63 1.98 4.44 -13.24
CA ASP A 63 2.25 3.23 -12.47
C ASP A 63 1.79 3.37 -11.00
N THR A 64 0.50 3.10 -10.78
CA THR A 64 -0.13 3.29 -9.48
C THR A 64 -0.45 1.96 -8.81
N GLU A 65 -0.26 1.92 -7.49
CA GLU A 65 -0.67 0.80 -6.67
C GLU A 65 -1.82 1.20 -5.75
N VAL A 66 -2.86 0.35 -5.70
CA VAL A 66 -4.01 0.53 -4.83
C VAL A 66 -3.96 -0.52 -3.73
N ILE A 67 -3.65 -0.08 -2.52
CA ILE A 67 -3.47 -0.96 -1.36
C ILE A 67 -4.70 -0.84 -0.44
N PRO A 68 -5.43 -1.93 -0.15
CA PRO A 68 -6.48 -1.92 0.85
C PRO A 68 -5.95 -1.54 2.23
N ARG A 69 -6.68 -0.69 2.96
CA ARG A 69 -6.27 -0.25 4.31
C ARG A 69 -6.16 -1.40 5.31
N SER A 70 -6.92 -2.47 5.11
CA SER A 70 -6.87 -3.70 5.90
C SER A 70 -5.56 -4.44 5.78
N ASP A 71 -4.85 -4.23 4.68
CA ASP A 71 -3.68 -5.01 4.28
C ASP A 71 -2.38 -4.30 4.69
N ILE A 72 -2.48 -3.03 5.10
CA ILE A 72 -1.34 -2.20 5.49
C ILE A 72 -0.95 -2.48 6.95
N GLU A 73 0.29 -2.94 7.14
CA GLU A 73 0.89 -3.12 8.45
C GLU A 73 1.48 -1.81 8.97
N ARG A 74 2.18 -1.05 8.10
CA ARG A 74 2.92 0.15 8.51
C ARG A 74 3.12 1.13 7.36
N ILE A 75 3.08 2.42 7.66
CA ILE A 75 3.37 3.52 6.72
C ILE A 75 4.48 4.40 7.32
N GLU A 76 5.58 4.55 6.59
CA GLU A 76 6.68 5.46 6.91
C GLU A 76 6.71 6.60 5.90
N TYR A 77 6.51 7.85 6.34
CA TYR A 77 6.66 9.00 5.46
C TYR A 77 8.14 9.33 5.28
N LEU A 78 8.56 9.50 4.02
CA LEU A 78 9.94 9.80 3.66
C LEU A 78 10.09 11.32 3.52
N GLU A 79 11.09 11.90 4.19
CA GLU A 79 11.48 13.28 3.93
C GLU A 79 12.16 13.36 2.57
N VAL A 80 11.51 14.05 1.62
CA VAL A 80 12.11 14.36 0.32
C VAL A 80 12.93 15.63 0.51
N ARG A 81 14.27 15.47 0.65
CA ARG A 81 15.21 16.60 0.66
C ARG A 81 15.25 17.27 -0.70
#